data_AF-A0A7V9Z8H7-F1
#
_entry.id   AF-A0A7V9Z8H7-F1
#
_cell.length_a   1.000
_cell.length_b   1.000
_cell.length_c   1.000
_cell.angle_alpha   90.00
_cell.angle_beta   90.00
_cell.angle_gamma   90.00
#
_symmetry.space_group_name_H-M   'P 1'
#
loop_
_entity.id
_entity.type
_entity.pdbx_description
1 polymer ?
#
loop_
_entity_poly.entity_id
_entity_poly.type
_entity_poly.pdbx_seq_one_letter_code
_entity_poly.pdbx_strand_id
1 'polypeptide(L)'
;MSFGTWAIGGSWGKTDERESLKGLHRAIEAGVNFFDTADVYGDGRSEELLAKAIKGKEDEIYIATKFCRAGTLMIFKKCSEEAIRRYCEANLKRLQLEWIDL
;
A
#
# COMPACT_ATOMS: atom_id res chain seq x y z
N MET A 1 -4.94 14.34 8.44
CA MET A 1 -5.99 13.36 8.07
C MET A 1 -5.33 12.27 7.24
N SER A 2 -5.67 11.01 7.42
CA SER A 2 -5.11 9.88 6.65
C SER A 2 -6.19 9.18 5.84
N PHE A 3 -5.83 8.59 4.71
CA PHE A 3 -6.71 7.74 3.91
C PHE A 3 -6.29 6.27 3.99
N GLY A 4 -7.17 5.42 4.53
CA GLY A 4 -6.95 3.97 4.58
C GLY A 4 -7.37 3.28 3.29
N THR A 5 -6.53 2.39 2.76
CA THR A 5 -6.71 1.81 1.42
C THR A 5 -7.22 0.36 1.41
N TRP A 6 -7.66 -0.19 2.54
CA TRP A 6 -8.10 -1.60 2.57
C TRP A 6 -9.26 -1.88 1.60
N ALA A 7 -10.26 -0.99 1.56
CA ALA A 7 -11.45 -1.19 0.73
C ALA A 7 -11.11 -1.29 -0.76
N ILE A 8 -10.14 -0.51 -1.26
CA ILE A 8 -9.75 -0.51 -2.68
C ILE A 8 -9.00 -1.77 -3.09
N GLY A 9 -8.41 -2.51 -2.13
CA GLY A 9 -7.75 -3.79 -2.38
C GLY A 9 -8.71 -4.92 -2.84
N GLY A 10 -10.02 -4.83 -2.54
CA GLY A 10 -11.01 -5.81 -3.00
C GLY A 10 -11.28 -6.99 -2.06
N SER A 11 -10.80 -6.95 -0.81
CA SER A 11 -11.06 -8.01 0.17
C SER A 11 -12.48 -7.96 0.79
N TRP A 12 -13.23 -6.87 0.58
CA TRP A 12 -14.57 -6.66 1.16
C TRP A 12 -15.72 -6.74 0.14
N GLY A 13 -15.43 -7.13 -1.10
CA GLY A 13 -16.41 -7.20 -2.18
C GLY A 13 -15.81 -6.87 -3.53
N LYS A 14 -16.66 -6.76 -4.56
CA LYS A 14 -16.20 -6.37 -5.90
C LYS A 14 -15.69 -4.92 -5.85
N THR A 15 -14.45 -4.72 -6.29
CA THR A 15 -13.85 -3.40 -6.45
C THR A 15 -13.49 -3.14 -7.90
N ASP A 16 -14.00 -2.04 -8.42
CA ASP A 16 -13.63 -1.52 -9.72
C ASP A 16 -12.35 -0.68 -9.59
N GLU A 17 -11.39 -0.91 -10.49
CA GLU A 17 -10.12 -0.20 -10.48
C GLU A 17 -10.30 1.30 -10.75
N ARG A 18 -11.21 1.69 -11.65
CA ARG A 18 -11.42 3.10 -12.01
C ARG A 18 -12.04 3.85 -10.84
N GLU A 19 -13.02 3.27 -10.15
CA GLU A 19 -13.62 3.89 -8.96
C GLU A 19 -12.61 3.98 -7.80
N SER A 20 -11.74 2.99 -7.65
CA SER A 20 -10.66 3.01 -6.66
C SER A 20 -9.69 4.17 -6.92
N LEU A 21 -9.25 4.34 -8.17
CA LEU A 21 -8.37 5.44 -8.59
C LEU A 21 -9.05 6.80 -8.43
N LYS A 22 -10.33 6.92 -8.80
CA LYS A 22 -11.11 8.16 -8.56
C LYS A 22 -11.14 8.55 -7.09
N GLY A 23 -11.36 7.57 -6.19
CA GLY A 23 -11.35 7.81 -4.74
C GLY A 23 -10.00 8.32 -4.24
N LEU A 24 -8.91 7.68 -4.68
CA LEU A 24 -7.54 8.11 -4.34
C LEU A 24 -7.25 9.52 -4.85
N HIS A 25 -7.52 9.81 -6.12
CA HIS A 25 -7.32 11.15 -6.69
C HIS A 25 -8.15 12.20 -5.97
N ARG A 26 -9.40 11.90 -5.63
CA ARG A 26 -10.25 12.83 -4.87
C ARG A 26 -9.69 13.12 -3.48
N ALA A 27 -9.12 12.12 -2.81
CA ALA A 27 -8.46 12.33 -1.52
C ALA A 27 -7.24 13.25 -1.65
N ILE A 28 -6.40 13.02 -2.67
CA ILE A 28 -5.23 13.86 -2.98
C ILE A 28 -5.66 15.30 -3.27
N GLU A 29 -6.67 15.50 -4.13
CA GLU A 29 -7.24 16.82 -4.46
C GLU A 29 -7.83 17.54 -3.24
N ALA A 30 -8.29 16.80 -2.24
CA ALA A 30 -8.79 17.34 -0.98
C ALA A 30 -7.66 17.68 0.02
N GLY A 31 -6.39 17.51 -0.36
CA GLY A 31 -5.22 17.80 0.46
C GLY A 31 -4.78 16.64 1.37
N VAL A 32 -5.25 15.42 1.13
CA VAL A 32 -4.71 14.25 1.83
C VAL A 32 -3.35 13.90 1.26
N ASN A 33 -2.34 13.85 2.12
CA ASN A 33 -0.96 13.50 1.77
C ASN A 33 -0.40 12.34 2.59
N PHE A 34 -1.22 11.62 3.37
CA PHE A 34 -0.78 10.45 4.15
C PHE A 34 -1.72 9.27 3.93
N PHE A 35 -1.18 8.15 3.44
CA PHE A 35 -1.94 6.98 3.03
C PHE A 35 -1.49 5.73 3.81
N ASP A 36 -2.47 4.98 4.32
CA ASP A 36 -2.25 3.72 5.04
C ASP A 36 -2.66 2.53 4.18
N THR A 37 -1.69 1.64 3.90
CA THR A 37 -1.88 0.41 3.13
C THR A 37 -1.24 -0.81 3.82
N ALA A 38 -1.31 -1.97 3.20
CA ALA A 38 -0.66 -3.21 3.64
C ALA A 38 -0.53 -4.21 2.49
N ASP A 39 0.47 -5.10 2.57
CA ASP A 39 0.69 -6.21 1.63
C ASP A 39 -0.54 -7.11 1.47
N VAL A 40 -1.31 -7.34 2.54
CA VAL A 40 -2.48 -8.21 2.54
C VAL A 40 -3.72 -7.56 1.92
N TYR A 41 -3.73 -6.24 1.68
CA TYR A 41 -4.89 -5.54 1.13
C TYR A 41 -5.04 -5.84 -0.36
N GLY A 42 -5.85 -6.86 -0.66
CA GLY A 42 -6.00 -7.36 -2.03
C GLY A 42 -4.76 -8.07 -2.55
N ASP A 43 -3.98 -8.72 -1.67
CA ASP A 43 -2.72 -9.38 -2.04
C ASP A 43 -1.75 -8.46 -2.81
N GLY A 44 -1.54 -7.26 -2.27
CA GLY A 44 -0.69 -6.22 -2.85
C GLY A 44 -1.39 -5.28 -3.83
N ARG A 45 -2.59 -5.61 -4.32
CA ARG A 45 -3.35 -4.77 -5.26
C ARG A 45 -3.57 -3.34 -4.75
N SER A 46 -3.79 -3.17 -3.45
CA SER A 46 -3.94 -1.82 -2.88
C SER A 46 -2.70 -0.96 -3.04
N GLU A 47 -1.50 -1.55 -2.92
CA GLU A 47 -0.23 -0.84 -3.10
C GLU A 47 -0.03 -0.47 -4.57
N GLU A 48 -0.37 -1.37 -5.49
CA GLU A 48 -0.29 -1.12 -6.94
C GLU A 48 -1.24 0.00 -7.40
N LEU A 49 -2.45 0.06 -6.84
CA LEU A 49 -3.40 1.13 -7.12
C LEU A 49 -2.92 2.48 -6.56
N LEU A 50 -2.32 2.48 -5.37
CA LEU A 50 -1.76 3.67 -4.77
C LEU A 50 -0.59 4.20 -5.61
N ALA A 51 0.33 3.33 -6.05
CA ALA A 51 1.43 3.67 -6.97
C ALA A 51 0.93 4.38 -8.23
N LYS A 52 -0.13 3.83 -8.86
CA LYS A 52 -0.76 4.44 -10.04
C LYS A 52 -1.32 5.84 -9.74
N ALA A 53 -1.93 6.03 -8.56
CA ALA A 53 -2.61 7.27 -8.22
C ALA A 53 -1.67 8.42 -7.86
N ILE A 54 -0.50 8.12 -7.29
CA ILE A 54 0.48 9.12 -6.82
C ILE A 54 1.55 9.46 -7.86
N LYS A 55 1.53 8.81 -9.03
CA LYS A 55 2.57 8.96 -10.04
C LYS A 55 2.86 10.43 -10.38
N GLY A 56 4.11 10.84 -10.25
CA GLY A 56 4.58 12.22 -10.45
C GLY A 56 4.32 13.17 -9.27
N LYS A 57 3.94 12.63 -8.10
CA LYS A 57 3.70 13.34 -6.83
C LYS A 57 4.29 12.58 -5.64
N GLU A 58 5.23 11.66 -5.90
CA GLU A 58 5.80 10.76 -4.90
C GLU A 58 6.43 11.54 -3.74
N ASP A 59 7.07 12.68 -4.02
CA ASP A 59 7.70 13.54 -3.01
C ASP A 59 6.70 14.33 -2.14
N GLU A 60 5.43 14.38 -2.53
CA GLU A 60 4.37 15.11 -1.80
C GLU A 60 3.49 14.18 -0.94
N ILE A 61 3.66 12.86 -1.09
CA ILE A 61 2.78 11.85 -0.48
C ILE A 61 3.59 10.94 0.44
N TYR A 62 3.13 10.83 1.69
CA TYR A 62 3.67 9.92 2.69
C TYR A 62 2.88 8.61 2.73
N ILE A 63 3.57 7.48 2.74
CA ILE A 63 2.97 6.15 2.73
C ILE A 63 3.41 5.35 3.94
N ALA A 64 2.42 4.93 4.73
CA ALA A 64 2.58 3.87 5.71
C ALA A 64 2.14 2.53 5.11
N THR A 65 3.03 1.54 5.10
CA THR A 65 2.67 0.16 4.68
C THR A 65 2.99 -0.85 5.77
N LYS A 66 2.41 -2.03 5.63
CA LYS A 66 2.57 -3.14 6.58
C LYS A 66 2.91 -4.38 5.78
N PHE A 67 3.69 -5.24 6.41
CA PHE A 67 4.08 -6.51 5.84
C PHE A 67 3.84 -7.66 6.83
N CYS A 68 4.24 -8.87 6.43
CA CYS A 68 4.14 -10.14 7.18
C CYS A 68 2.81 -10.87 7.12
N ARG A 69 1.69 -10.19 6.84
CA ARG A 69 0.36 -10.81 6.91
C ARG A 69 -0.04 -11.51 5.63
N ALA A 70 0.56 -11.17 4.49
CA ALA A 70 0.39 -11.90 3.24
C ALA A 70 1.13 -13.27 3.22
N GLY A 71 1.92 -13.61 4.24
CA GLY A 71 2.66 -14.89 4.26
C GLY A 71 2.95 -15.46 5.66
N THR A 72 3.92 -16.37 5.76
CA THR A 72 4.14 -17.18 6.98
C THR A 72 4.82 -16.45 8.15
N LEU A 73 5.10 -15.14 8.01
CA LEU A 73 5.75 -14.34 9.07
C LEU A 73 4.89 -14.15 10.32
N MET A 74 3.59 -14.51 10.24
CA MET A 74 2.73 -14.66 11.42
C MET A 74 3.25 -15.71 12.43
N ILE A 75 4.14 -16.61 12.00
CA ILE A 75 4.90 -17.47 12.90
C ILE A 75 6.14 -16.69 13.35
N PHE A 76 6.09 -16.05 14.52
CA PHE A 76 7.19 -15.22 15.07
C PHE A 76 8.59 -15.83 14.95
N LYS A 77 8.70 -17.17 15.00
CA LYS A 77 9.98 -17.91 14.79
C LYS A 77 10.59 -17.78 13.38
N LYS A 78 9.87 -17.25 12.40
CA LYS A 78 10.34 -17.02 11.02
C LYS A 78 10.65 -15.55 10.73
N CYS A 79 10.57 -14.67 11.72
CA CYS A 79 10.89 -13.25 11.60
C CYS A 79 12.41 -13.04 11.63
N SER A 80 13.08 -13.40 10.53
CA SER A 80 14.50 -13.08 10.31
C SER A 80 14.66 -11.74 9.59
N GLU A 81 15.83 -11.11 9.70
CA GLU A 81 16.13 -9.87 8.98
C GLU A 81 15.93 -10.05 7.46
N GLU A 82 16.40 -11.18 6.91
CA GLU A 82 16.27 -11.47 5.48
C GLU A 82 14.81 -11.64 5.07
N ALA A 83 13.98 -12.21 5.94
CA ALA A 83 12.55 -12.29 5.71
C ALA A 83 11.95 -10.89 5.67
N ILE A 84 12.17 -10.06 6.69
CA ILE A 84 11.67 -8.67 6.75
C ILE A 84 12.09 -7.89 5.50
N ARG A 85 13.38 -7.93 5.14
CA ARG A 85 13.94 -7.26 3.97
C ARG A 85 13.21 -7.64 2.68
N ARG A 86 12.96 -8.94 2.45
CA ARG A 86 12.21 -9.39 1.26
C ARG A 86 10.79 -8.85 1.18
N TYR A 87 10.10 -8.72 2.32
CA TYR A 87 8.76 -8.14 2.29
C TYR A 87 8.82 -6.64 2.00
N CYS A 88 9.73 -5.90 2.64
CA CYS A 88 9.91 -4.47 2.36
C CYS A 88 10.27 -4.23 0.88
N GLU A 89 11.18 -5.02 0.30
CA GLU A 89 11.50 -4.98 -1.14
C GLU A 89 10.28 -5.25 -2.03
N ALA A 90 9.40 -6.18 -1.62
CA ALA A 90 8.16 -6.47 -2.34
C ALA A 90 7.15 -5.30 -2.24
N ASN A 91 7.04 -4.65 -1.08
CA ASN A 91 6.23 -3.44 -0.92
C ASN A 91 6.75 -2.32 -1.82
N LEU A 92 8.05 -2.01 -1.75
CA LEU A 92 8.70 -1.01 -2.60
C LEU A 92 8.45 -1.27 -4.09
N LYS A 93 8.58 -2.52 -4.52
CA LYS A 93 8.33 -2.91 -5.91
C LYS A 93 6.88 -2.66 -6.34
N ARG A 94 5.89 -2.96 -5.49
CA ARG A 94 4.47 -2.71 -5.80
C ARG A 94 4.12 -1.23 -5.77
N LEU A 95 4.67 -0.50 -4.80
CA LEU A 95 4.51 0.95 -4.65
C LEU A 95 5.28 1.74 -5.73
N GLN A 96 6.26 1.12 -6.39
CA GLN A 96 7.19 1.77 -7.33
C GLN A 96 7.98 2.92 -6.68
N LEU A 97 8.45 2.69 -5.46
CA LEU A 97 9.22 3.66 -4.66
C LEU A 97 10.58 3.08 -4.26
N GLU A 98 11.48 3.98 -3.87
CA GLU A 98 12.81 3.62 -3.36
C GLU A 98 12.89 3.62 -1.82
N TRP A 99 11.89 4.19 -1.14
CA TRP A 99 11.77 4.19 0.32
C TRP A 99 10.31 3.98 0.78
N ILE A 100 10.16 3.66 2.06
CA ILE A 100 8.88 3.60 2.79
C ILE A 100 8.98 4.64 3.90
N ASP A 101 7.97 5.50 4.04
CA ASP A 101 7.97 6.54 5.07
C ASP A 101 7.69 5.97 6.47
N LEU A 102 6.80 4.97 6.56
CA LEU A 102 6.42 4.30 7.80
C LEU A 102 6.08 2.81 7.64
#